data_AF-A0A8S9V143-F1
#
_entry.id   AF-A0A8S9V143-F1
#
_cell.length_a   1.000
_cell.length_b   1.000
_cell.length_c   1.000
_cell.angle_alpha   90.00
_cell.angle_beta   90.00
_cell.angle_gamma   90.00
#
_symmetry.space_group_name_H-M   'P 1'
#
loop_
_entity.id
_entity.type
_entity.pdbx_description
1 polymer ?
#
loop_
_entity_poly.entity_id
_entity_poly.type
_entity_poly.pdbx_seq_one_letter_code
_entity_poly.pdbx_strand_id
1 'polypeptide(L)' 'MLLSRLLDWVRDMRKNKVRAVTSRCLLMMSAHLEPRFLLGRSKQAAVEYLRRFRSRNGLSVRRITHKG' A
#
# COMPACT_ATOMS: atom_id res chain seq x y z
N MET A 1 10.51 10.04 -4.51
CA MET A 1 9.77 10.61 -3.37
C MET A 1 8.57 9.78 -2.91
N LEU A 2 7.74 9.22 -3.80
CA LEU A 2 6.57 8.41 -3.41
C LEU A 2 6.89 7.21 -2.48
N LEU A 3 8.00 6.53 -2.73
CA LEU A 3 8.36 5.28 -2.05
C LEU A 3 8.65 5.46 -0.55
N SER A 4 9.38 6.53 -0.19
CA SER A 4 9.67 6.87 1.21
C SER A 4 8.42 7.36 1.93
N ARG A 5 7.66 8.29 1.33
CA ARG A 5 6.42 8.82 1.91
C ARG A 5 5.37 7.74 2.17
N LEU A 6 5.20 6.80 1.24
CA LEU A 6 4.28 5.67 1.40
C LEU A 6 4.76 4.73 2.51
N LEU A 7 6.07 4.48 2.61
CA LEU A 7 6.62 3.62 3.66
C LEU A 7 6.46 4.25 5.05
N ASP A 8 6.71 5.54 5.19
CA ASP A 8 6.53 6.27 6.44
C ASP A 8 5.07 6.28 6.89
N TRP A 9 4.14 6.49 5.95
CA TRP A 9 2.71 6.36 6.22
C TRP A 9 2.35 4.93 6.69
N VAL A 10 2.84 3.88 6.02
CA VAL A 10 2.58 2.49 6.46
C VAL A 10 3.13 2.22 7.86
N ARG A 11 4.32 2.75 8.18
CA ARG A 11 4.94 2.61 9.51
C ARG A 11 4.10 3.31 10.57
N ASP A 12 3.61 4.51 10.29
CA ASP A 12 2.76 5.27 11.20
C ASP A 12 1.43 4.55 11.46
N MET A 13 0.76 4.05 10.42
CA MET A 13 -0.46 3.26 10.56
C MET A 13 -0.26 1.98 11.38
N ARG A 14 0.91 1.34 11.26
CA ARG A 14 1.27 0.16 12.08
C ARG A 14 1.54 0.52 13.53
N LYS A 15 2.21 1.65 13.80
CA LYS A 15 2.44 2.16 15.17
C LYS A 15 1.11 2.46 15.88
N ASN A 16 0.17 3.05 15.16
CA ASN A 16 -1.15 3.41 15.68
C ASN A 16 -2.11 2.22 15.83
N LYS A 17 -1.62 0.97 15.75
CA LYS A 17 -2.39 -0.30 15.82
C LYS A 17 -3.62 -0.35 14.91
N VAL A 18 -3.68 0.50 13.87
CA VAL A 18 -4.82 0.53 12.96
C VAL A 18 -4.85 -0.80 12.21
N ARG A 19 -5.97 -1.52 12.35
CA ARG A 19 -6.20 -2.87 11.85
C ARG A 19 -5.88 -2.93 10.35
N ALA A 20 -4.79 -3.65 10.02
CA ALA A 20 -4.43 -4.14 8.70
C ALA A 20 -4.41 -3.11 7.55
N VAL A 21 -3.22 -2.64 7.18
CA VAL A 21 -3.02 -1.94 5.90
C VAL A 21 -3.26 -2.93 4.75
N THR A 22 -4.38 -2.77 4.05
CA THR A 22 -4.74 -3.62 2.90
C THR A 22 -4.08 -3.14 1.60
N SER A 23 -4.06 -3.99 0.57
CA SER A 23 -3.63 -3.57 -0.78
C SER A 23 -4.45 -2.40 -1.32
N ARG A 24 -5.72 -2.28 -0.95
CA ARG A 24 -6.59 -1.17 -1.35
C ARG A 24 -6.17 0.13 -0.68
N CYS A 25 -5.82 0.09 0.61
CA CYS A 25 -5.30 1.26 1.33
C CYS A 25 -4.00 1.77 0.68
N LEU A 26 -3.09 0.87 0.32
CA LEU A 26 -1.86 1.22 -0.38
C LEU A 26 -2.15 1.89 -1.74
N LEU A 27 -3.13 1.39 -2.49
CA LEU A 27 -3.51 1.97 -3.78
C LEU A 27 -4.07 3.39 -3.63
N MET A 28 -5.01 3.58 -2.70
CA MET A 28 -5.60 4.90 -2.44
C MET A 28 -4.54 5.90 -1.96
N MET A 29 -3.68 5.47 -1.04
CA MET A 29 -2.63 6.35 -0.51
C MET A 29 -1.56 6.66 -1.57
N SER A 30 -1.24 5.72 -2.46
CA SER A 30 -0.30 5.97 -3.55
C SER A 30 -0.86 7.00 -4.55
N ALA A 31 -2.15 6.95 -4.85
CA ALA A 31 -2.82 7.94 -5.69
C ALA A 31 -2.93 9.31 -4.98
N HIS A 32 -3.12 9.33 -3.67
CA HIS A 32 -3.18 10.55 -2.87
C HIS A 32 -1.82 11.25 -2.77
N LEU A 33 -0.74 10.49 -2.53
CA LEU A 33 0.61 11.03 -2.39
C LEU A 33 1.24 11.42 -3.73
N GLU A 34 0.85 10.76 -4.82
CA GLU A 34 1.34 11.02 -6.16
C GLU A 34 0.17 10.86 -7.15
N PRO A 35 -0.53 11.94 -7.53
CA PRO A 35 -1.67 11.88 -8.45
C PRO A 35 -1.33 11.25 -9.80
N ARG A 36 -0.07 11.39 -10.23
CA ARG A 36 0.47 10.77 -11.46
C ARG A 36 0.75 9.27 -11.32
N PHE A 37 0.58 8.69 -10.13
CA PHE A 37 0.84 7.28 -9.89
C PHE A 37 -0.10 6.36 -10.70
N LEU A 38 -1.35 6.79 -10.91
CA LEU A 38 -2.30 6.05 -11.74
C LEU A 38 -2.29 6.51 -13.20
N LEU A 39 -1.71 7.68 -13.49
CA LEU A 39 -1.64 8.22 -14.84
C LEU A 39 -0.73 7.33 -15.71
N GLY A 40 -1.31 6.71 -16.75
CA GLY A 40 -0.60 5.79 -17.64
C GLY A 40 -0.37 4.38 -17.08
N ARG A 41 -0.94 4.03 -15.92
CA ARG A 41 -0.89 2.67 -15.38
C ARG A 41 -2.26 2.01 -15.42
N SER A 42 -2.31 0.77 -15.90
CA SER A 42 -3.48 -0.08 -15.67
C SER A 42 -3.62 -0.40 -14.17
N LYS A 43 -4.83 -0.71 -13.72
CA LYS A 43 -5.09 -1.14 -12.34
C LYS A 43 -4.21 -2.33 -11.94
N GLN A 44 -4.01 -3.28 -12.85
CA GLN A 44 -3.10 -4.42 -12.64
C GLN A 44 -1.65 -3.99 -12.44
N ALA A 45 -1.14 -3.07 -13.27
CA ALA A 45 0.22 -2.56 -13.13
C ALA A 45 0.44 -1.85 -11.78
N ALA A 46 -0.56 -1.07 -11.32
CA ALA A 46 -0.51 -0.43 -10.01
C ALA A 46 -0.53 -1.45 -8.86
N VAL A 47 -1.39 -2.48 -8.94
CA VAL A 47 -1.46 -3.55 -7.94
C VAL A 47 -0.15 -4.36 -7.87
N GLU A 48 0.43 -4.69 -9.03
CA GLU A 48 1.69 -5.43 -9.10
C GLU A 48 2.87 -4.61 -8.58
N TYR A 49 2.91 -3.31 -8.88
CA TYR A 49 3.87 -2.39 -8.27
C TYR A 49 3.77 -2.42 -6.73
N LEU A 50 2.56 -2.35 -6.18
CA LEU A 50 2.34 -2.39 -4.74
C LEU A 50 2.68 -3.74 -4.12
N ARG A 51 2.46 -4.85 -4.85
CA ARG A 51 2.90 -6.18 -4.43
C ARG A 51 4.42 -6.22 -4.28
N ARG A 52 5.16 -5.70 -5.26
CA ARG A 52 6.63 -5.62 -5.22
C ARG A 52 7.11 -4.68 -4.12
N PHE A 53 6.48 -3.50 -3.99
CA PHE A 53 6.76 -2.55 -2.90
C PHE A 53 6.64 -3.21 -1.53
N ARG A 54 5.58 -4.00 -1.31
CA ARG A 54 5.38 -4.72 -0.05
C ARG A 54 6.46 -5.77 0.20
N SER A 55 6.78 -6.58 -0.82
CA SER A 55 7.80 -7.63 -0.72
C SER A 55 9.17 -7.05 -0.41
N ARG A 56 9.56 -5.96 -1.10
CA ARG A 56 10.84 -5.27 -0.87
C ARG A 56 10.96 -4.67 0.52
N ASN A 57 9.86 -4.22 1.12
CA ASN A 57 9.85 -3.55 2.42
C ASN A 57 9.41 -4.45 3.58
N GLY A 58 9.31 -5.77 3.37
CA GLY A 58 8.90 -6.71 4.43
C GLY A 58 7.49 -6.45 4.99
N LEU A 59 6.60 -5.85 4.20
CA LEU A 59 5.27 -5.47 4.64
C LEU A 59 4.32 -6.66 4.60
N SER A 60 4.25 -7.39 5.72
CA SER A 60 3.18 -8.36 5.98
C SER A 60 1.79 -7.70 5.87
N VAL A 61 0.97 -8.17 4.93
CA VAL A 61 -0.45 -7.82 4.92
C VAL A 61 -1.16 -8.91 5.69
N ARG A 62 -1.81 -8.52 6.78
CA ARG A 62 -2.77 -9.38 7.45
C ARG A 62 -3.89 -9.60 6.44
N ARG A 63 -3.95 -10.79 5.84
CA ARG A 63 -5.14 -11.23 5.12
C ARG A 63 -6.25 -11.19 6.17
N ILE A 64 -7.23 -10.33 5.99
CA ILE A 64 -8.46 -10.40 6.78
C ILE A 64 -9.17 -11.64 6.26
N THR A 65 -8.83 -12.80 6.82
CA THR A 65 -9.65 -13.99 6.70
C THR A 65 -10.82 -13.74 7.64
N HIS A 66 -11.97 -13.36 7.10
CA HIS A 66 -13.23 -13.57 7.82
C HIS A 66 -13.38 -15.08 7.93
N LYS A 67 -12.95 -15.68 9.05
CA LYS A 67 -13.46 -17.00 9.41
C LYS A 67 -14.84 -16.73 9.97
N GLY A 68 -15.86 -17.07 9.18
CA GLY A 68 -17.27 -17.21 9.55
C GLY A 68 -17.73 -16.23 10.61
#